data_AF-A0A484G2U8-F1
#
_entry.id   AF-A0A484G2U8-F1
#
_cell.length_a   1.000
_cell.length_b   1.000
_cell.length_c   1.000
_cell.angle_alpha   90.00
_cell.angle_beta   90.00
_cell.angle_gamma   90.00
#
_symmetry.space_group_name_H-M   'P 1'
#
loop_
_entity.id
_entity.type
_entity.pdbx_description
1 polymer ?
#
loop_
_entity_poly.entity_id
_entity_poly.type
_entity_poly.pdbx_seq_one_letter_code
_entity_poly.pdbx_strand_id
1 'polypeptide(L)'
;MRIFESGAILEYLVTRYDNDRKVSYPHDSTEYWETVSWLTWQMAGVGPMQGQAAHFARSAGEHIPYALNRYVHETRRLYRVGAYSFSGLSSIDEFPPVKKWYYALLARPGFEEGRNAPGPDRFLKMNDMSDEELKEVAASLGTWVLDAMKRAAEA
;
A
#
# COMPACT_ATOMS: atom_id res chain seq x y z
N MET A 1 -15.43 -14.03 17.42
CA MET A 1 -15.40 -13.67 15.98
C MET A 1 -13.98 -13.24 15.64
N ARG A 2 -13.42 -13.68 14.50
CA ARG A 2 -12.12 -13.22 13.99
C ARG A 2 -12.37 -12.39 12.73
N ILE A 3 -11.66 -11.28 12.57
CA ILE A 3 -11.75 -10.38 11.41
C ILE A 3 -10.33 -10.23 10.85
N PHE A 4 -10.18 -10.52 9.57
CA PHE A 4 -8.92 -10.46 8.82
C PHE A 4 -9.19 -9.75 7.49
N GLU A 5 -8.12 -9.34 6.78
CA GLU A 5 -8.12 -8.34 5.71
C GLU A 5 -8.34 -6.89 6.18
N SER A 6 -7.45 -5.99 5.75
CA SER A 6 -7.51 -4.57 6.18
C SER A 6 -8.82 -3.89 5.80
N GLY A 7 -9.39 -4.19 4.63
CA GLY A 7 -10.68 -3.64 4.22
C GLY A 7 -11.83 -4.06 5.15
N ALA A 8 -11.90 -5.34 5.51
CA ALA A 8 -12.92 -5.84 6.44
C ALA A 8 -12.73 -5.28 7.87
N ILE A 9 -11.49 -5.07 8.29
CA ILE A 9 -11.18 -4.42 9.58
C ILE A 9 -11.66 -2.96 9.57
N LEU A 10 -11.42 -2.21 8.50
CA LEU A 10 -11.90 -0.83 8.37
C LEU A 10 -13.43 -0.75 8.42
N GLU A 11 -14.12 -1.58 7.64
CA GLU A 11 -15.59 -1.67 7.63
C GLU A 11 -16.14 -2.03 9.02
N TYR A 12 -15.50 -2.97 9.72
CA TYR A 12 -15.88 -3.32 11.09
C TYR A 12 -15.71 -2.14 12.05
N LEU A 13 -14.58 -1.42 11.97
CA LEU A 13 -14.29 -0.29 12.86
C LEU A 13 -15.30 0.84 12.66
N VAL A 14 -15.60 1.22 11.42
CA VAL A 14 -16.58 2.29 11.16
C VAL A 14 -17.99 1.87 11.59
N THR A 15 -18.39 0.64 11.29
CA THR A 15 -19.70 0.11 11.69
C THR A 15 -19.87 0.08 13.20
N ARG A 16 -18.80 -0.24 13.95
CA ARG A 16 -18.87 -0.46 15.40
C ARG A 16 -18.63 0.79 16.23
N TYR A 17 -17.83 1.72 15.73
CA TYR A 17 -17.29 2.85 16.51
C TYR A 17 -17.56 4.22 15.91
N ASP A 18 -17.84 4.36 14.61
CA ASP A 18 -18.18 5.65 13.99
C ASP A 18 -19.69 5.92 13.98
N ASN A 19 -20.33 5.80 15.15
CA ASN A 19 -21.79 5.94 15.28
C ASN A 19 -22.29 7.34 14.86
N ASP A 20 -21.45 8.36 15.01
CA ASP A 20 -21.74 9.74 14.64
C ASP A 20 -21.41 10.06 13.17
N ARG A 21 -20.89 9.08 12.40
CA ARG A 21 -20.57 9.21 10.97
C ARG A 21 -19.60 10.34 10.66
N LYS A 22 -18.52 10.42 11.45
CA LYS A 22 -17.46 11.42 11.26
C LYS A 22 -16.54 11.09 10.08
N VAL A 23 -16.41 9.80 9.75
CA VAL A 23 -15.54 9.29 8.70
C VAL A 23 -16.22 8.26 7.79
N SER A 24 -17.50 7.96 8.04
CA SER A 24 -18.32 7.02 7.30
C SER A 24 -19.65 7.62 6.88
N TYR A 25 -20.39 6.88 6.05
CA TYR A 25 -21.69 7.27 5.51
C TYR A 25 -22.79 6.33 5.98
N PRO A 26 -24.07 6.75 5.92
CA PRO A 26 -25.18 5.83 6.13
C PRO A 26 -25.05 4.56 5.30
N HIS A 27 -25.20 3.39 5.95
CA HIS A 27 -25.32 2.13 5.23
C HIS A 27 -26.41 2.24 4.14
N ASP A 28 -26.13 1.67 2.97
CA ASP A 28 -26.94 1.75 1.75
C ASP A 28 -27.12 3.13 1.12
N SER A 29 -26.44 4.18 1.60
CA SER A 29 -26.40 5.45 0.85
C SER A 29 -25.53 5.34 -0.39
N THR A 30 -25.71 6.28 -1.32
CA THR A 30 -24.87 6.39 -2.52
C THR A 30 -23.39 6.55 -2.14
N GLU A 31 -23.09 7.39 -1.14
CA GLU A 31 -21.74 7.64 -0.66
C GLU A 31 -21.11 6.43 0.03
N TYR A 32 -21.92 5.62 0.72
CA TYR A 32 -21.47 4.35 1.28
C TYR A 32 -20.99 3.41 0.16
N TRP A 33 -21.81 3.18 -0.86
CA TRP A 33 -21.44 2.30 -1.98
C TRP A 33 -20.28 2.83 -2.81
N GLU A 34 -20.14 4.15 -2.94
CA GLU A 34 -18.96 4.77 -3.53
C GLU A 34 -17.71 4.46 -2.69
N THR A 35 -17.78 4.61 -1.36
CA THR A 35 -16.67 4.30 -0.45
C THR A 35 -16.27 2.83 -0.51
N VAL A 36 -17.24 1.91 -0.49
CA VAL A 36 -17.00 0.46 -0.63
C VAL A 36 -16.35 0.13 -1.97
N SER A 37 -16.76 0.79 -3.05
CA SER A 37 -16.18 0.60 -4.38
C SER A 37 -14.71 1.02 -4.40
N TRP A 38 -14.36 2.17 -3.83
CA TRP A 38 -12.97 2.62 -3.72
C TRP A 38 -12.13 1.72 -2.80
N LEU A 39 -12.68 1.30 -1.66
CA LEU A 39 -11.99 0.39 -0.74
C LEU A 39 -11.70 -0.95 -1.42
N THR A 40 -12.68 -1.52 -2.11
CA THR A 40 -12.52 -2.79 -2.83
C THR A 40 -11.53 -2.65 -3.98
N TRP A 41 -11.57 -1.54 -4.72
CA TRP A 41 -10.57 -1.23 -5.75
C TRP A 41 -9.15 -1.13 -5.18
N GLN A 42 -8.97 -0.53 -4.00
CA GLN A 42 -7.67 -0.44 -3.34
C GLN A 42 -7.15 -1.82 -2.94
N MET A 43 -8.00 -2.64 -2.33
CA MET A 43 -7.66 -3.99 -1.86
C MET A 43 -7.33 -4.94 -3.02
N ALA A 44 -8.08 -4.86 -4.13
CA ALA A 44 -7.92 -5.77 -5.27
C ALA A 44 -6.88 -5.30 -6.31
N GLY A 45 -6.68 -3.99 -6.42
CA GLY A 45 -5.81 -3.39 -7.43
C GLY A 45 -4.52 -2.84 -6.85
N VAL A 46 -4.64 -1.79 -6.04
CA VAL A 46 -3.48 -0.99 -5.58
C VAL A 46 -2.49 -1.83 -4.80
N GLY A 47 -2.91 -2.42 -3.69
CA GLY A 47 -2.02 -3.18 -2.82
C GLY A 47 -1.30 -4.33 -3.54
N PRO A 48 -2.04 -5.24 -4.20
CA PRO A 48 -1.43 -6.36 -4.91
C PRO A 48 -0.45 -5.93 -6.00
N MET A 49 -0.79 -4.95 -6.84
CA MET A 49 0.06 -4.54 -7.96
C MET A 49 1.33 -3.83 -7.50
N GLN A 50 1.24 -3.01 -6.45
CA GLN A 50 2.41 -2.36 -5.84
C GLN A 50 3.35 -3.39 -5.19
N GLY A 51 2.80 -4.40 -4.52
CA GLY A 51 3.58 -5.50 -3.94
C GLY A 51 4.34 -6.29 -5.01
N GLN A 52 3.70 -6.58 -6.15
CA GLN A 52 4.36 -7.24 -7.28
C GLN A 52 5.47 -6.37 -7.90
N ALA A 53 5.21 -5.08 -8.10
CA ALA A 53 6.22 -4.15 -8.60
C ALA A 53 7.45 -4.11 -7.68
N ALA A 54 7.24 -4.00 -6.37
CA ALA A 54 8.32 -4.02 -5.38
C ALA A 54 9.09 -5.35 -5.41
N HIS A 55 8.39 -6.49 -5.52
CA HIS A 55 9.02 -7.81 -5.61
C HIS A 55 9.96 -7.90 -6.82
N PHE A 56 9.48 -7.63 -8.03
CA PHE A 56 10.32 -7.74 -9.24
C PHE A 56 11.39 -6.65 -9.34
N ALA A 57 11.21 -5.52 -8.66
CA ALA A 57 12.21 -4.45 -8.61
C ALA A 57 13.35 -4.74 -7.64
N ARG A 58 13.05 -5.36 -6.47
CA ARG A 58 14.00 -5.38 -5.34
C ARG A 58 14.20 -6.73 -4.67
N SER A 59 13.30 -7.69 -4.83
CA SER A 59 13.35 -8.97 -4.08
C SER A 59 13.47 -10.22 -4.95
N ALA A 60 13.11 -10.14 -6.23
CA ALA A 60 13.29 -11.25 -7.15
C ALA A 60 14.77 -11.61 -7.25
N GLY A 61 15.10 -12.90 -7.12
CA GLY A 61 16.48 -13.39 -7.17
C GLY A 61 17.13 -13.26 -8.55
N GLU A 62 16.33 -12.92 -9.57
CA GLU A 62 16.76 -12.64 -10.93
C GLU A 62 16.02 -11.43 -11.49
N HIS A 63 16.65 -10.75 -12.45
CA HIS A 63 16.04 -9.62 -13.12
C HIS A 63 15.14 -10.11 -14.26
N ILE A 64 13.83 -9.83 -14.16
CA ILE A 64 12.82 -10.23 -15.16
C ILE A 64 12.19 -8.97 -15.78
N PRO A 65 12.74 -8.44 -16.89
CA PRO A 65 12.33 -7.16 -17.46
C PRO A 65 10.83 -7.07 -17.79
N TYR A 66 10.24 -8.14 -18.33
CA TYR A 66 8.82 -8.15 -18.68
C TYR A 66 7.92 -7.99 -17.45
N ALA A 67 8.18 -8.77 -16.39
CA ALA A 67 7.39 -8.72 -15.17
C ALA A 67 7.53 -7.37 -14.48
N LEU A 68 8.76 -6.88 -14.34
CA LEU A 68 9.03 -5.56 -13.77
C LEU A 68 8.27 -4.46 -14.54
N ASN A 69 8.42 -4.41 -15.86
CA ASN A 69 7.74 -3.41 -16.68
C ASN A 69 6.22 -3.52 -16.53
N ARG A 70 5.65 -4.73 -16.62
CA ARG A 70 4.20 -4.95 -16.47
C ARG A 70 3.67 -4.37 -15.17
N TYR A 71 4.28 -4.70 -14.04
CA TYR A 71 3.76 -4.29 -12.73
C TYR A 71 4.05 -2.83 -12.42
N VAL A 72 5.16 -2.26 -12.88
CA VAL A 72 5.44 -0.81 -12.77
C VAL A 72 4.45 -0.01 -13.61
N HIS A 73 4.12 -0.45 -14.83
CA HIS A 73 3.12 0.20 -15.68
C HIS A 73 1.71 0.12 -15.08
N GLU A 74 1.32 -1.04 -14.54
CA GLU A 74 0.00 -1.18 -13.91
C GLU A 74 -0.10 -0.34 -12.63
N THR A 75 0.95 -0.36 -11.83
CA THR A 75 1.14 0.54 -10.70
C THR A 75 1.00 2.01 -11.10
N ARG A 76 1.65 2.46 -12.20
CA ARG A 76 1.47 3.82 -12.77
C ARG A 76 0.02 4.12 -13.13
N ARG A 77 -0.67 3.16 -13.77
CA ARG A 77 -2.11 3.29 -14.11
C ARG A 77 -2.97 3.49 -12.87
N LEU A 78 -2.64 2.79 -11.79
CA LEU A 78 -3.28 2.92 -10.47
C LEU A 78 -2.84 4.19 -9.74
N TYR A 79 -1.64 4.73 -9.99
CA TYR A 79 -1.13 5.99 -9.43
C TYR A 79 -1.75 7.27 -9.98
N ARG A 80 -2.62 7.15 -11.00
CA ARG A 80 -3.71 8.11 -11.13
C ARG A 80 -4.52 8.29 -9.81
N VAL A 81 -4.31 7.42 -8.81
CA VAL A 81 -5.01 7.40 -7.51
C VAL A 81 -4.12 7.20 -6.22
N GLY A 82 -2.86 6.66 -6.18
CA GLY A 82 -1.86 6.96 -5.08
C GLY A 82 -0.83 5.90 -4.53
N ALA A 83 0.39 6.36 -4.05
CA ALA A 83 1.61 5.71 -3.40
C ALA A 83 3.01 5.46 -4.13
N TYR A 84 3.36 6.22 -5.19
CA TYR A 84 4.52 6.14 -6.12
C TYR A 84 5.85 5.39 -5.77
N SER A 85 6.62 5.82 -4.75
CA SER A 85 8.07 5.52 -4.64
C SER A 85 8.39 4.03 -4.47
N PHE A 86 7.59 3.34 -3.65
CA PHE A 86 7.81 1.92 -3.33
C PHE A 86 7.64 0.98 -4.54
N SER A 87 6.99 1.45 -5.61
CA SER A 87 6.60 0.63 -6.74
C SER A 87 7.35 0.99 -8.03
N GLY A 88 8.52 1.61 -7.90
CA GLY A 88 9.42 1.89 -9.02
C GLY A 88 9.10 3.18 -9.79
N LEU A 89 8.34 4.11 -9.19
CA LEU A 89 8.21 5.46 -9.71
C LEU A 89 9.23 6.42 -9.10
N SER A 90 9.83 7.27 -9.94
CA SER A 90 10.89 8.20 -9.57
C SER A 90 10.42 9.43 -8.79
N SER A 91 9.17 9.88 -8.92
CA SER A 91 8.63 11.00 -8.12
C SER A 91 7.09 11.07 -8.10
N ILE A 92 6.53 11.61 -7.01
CA ILE A 92 5.10 11.95 -6.89
C ILE A 92 4.73 13.24 -7.61
N ASP A 93 5.74 13.99 -8.06
CA ASP A 93 5.52 15.23 -8.81
C ASP A 93 4.79 15.00 -10.13
N GLU A 94 4.82 13.76 -10.65
CA GLU A 94 3.99 13.31 -11.77
C GLU A 94 2.46 13.38 -11.46
N PHE A 95 2.07 13.39 -10.18
CA PHE A 95 0.66 13.36 -9.73
C PHE A 95 0.35 14.47 -8.70
N PRO A 96 0.30 15.76 -9.10
CA PRO A 96 0.09 16.87 -8.16
C PRO A 96 -1.18 16.76 -7.27
N PRO A 97 -2.35 16.29 -7.76
CA PRO A 97 -3.52 16.11 -6.91
C PRO A 97 -3.33 15.03 -5.83
N VAL A 98 -2.71 13.91 -6.21
CA VAL A 98 -2.38 12.80 -5.30
C VAL A 98 -1.36 13.26 -4.26
N LYS A 99 -0.33 14.00 -4.70
CA LYS A 99 0.66 14.64 -3.82
C LYS A 99 -0.03 15.50 -2.76
N LYS A 100 -0.89 16.42 -3.20
CA LYS A 100 -1.63 17.32 -2.30
C LYS A 100 -2.50 16.54 -1.31
N TRP A 101 -3.25 15.55 -1.78
CA TRP A 101 -4.08 14.70 -0.93
C TRP A 101 -3.25 13.92 0.10
N TYR A 102 -2.14 13.33 -0.32
CA TYR A 102 -1.25 12.56 0.54
C TYR A 102 -0.67 13.41 1.67
N TYR A 103 -0.13 14.59 1.37
CA TYR A 103 0.39 15.47 2.41
C TYR A 103 -0.70 16.05 3.32
N ALA A 104 -1.93 16.21 2.82
CA ALA A 104 -3.06 16.58 3.66
C ALA A 104 -3.43 15.47 4.67
N LEU A 105 -3.26 14.19 4.31
CA LEU A 105 -3.43 13.07 5.24
C LEU A 105 -2.31 13.04 6.29
N LEU A 106 -1.05 13.21 5.88
CA LEU A 106 0.10 13.23 6.79
C LEU A 106 0.00 14.32 7.87
N ALA A 107 -0.70 15.41 7.58
CA ALA A 107 -0.92 16.50 8.53
C ALA A 107 -1.97 16.18 9.63
N ARG A 108 -2.71 15.06 9.54
CA ARG A 108 -3.76 14.71 10.52
C ARG A 108 -3.14 14.03 11.74
N PRO A 109 -3.40 14.49 12.98
CA PRO A 109 -2.84 13.89 14.19
C PRO A 109 -3.10 12.39 14.31
N GLY A 110 -4.33 11.93 14.01
CA GLY A 110 -4.64 10.50 14.04
C GLY A 110 -3.90 9.66 12.99
N PHE A 111 -3.51 10.27 11.86
CA PHE A 111 -2.68 9.59 10.85
C PHE A 111 -1.23 9.48 11.34
N GLU A 112 -0.71 10.56 11.93
CA GLU A 112 0.62 10.60 12.56
C GLU A 112 0.75 9.55 13.68
N GLU A 113 -0.24 9.46 14.56
CA GLU A 113 -0.24 8.45 15.62
C GLU A 113 -0.37 7.04 15.04
N GLY A 114 -1.28 6.84 14.09
CA GLY A 114 -1.53 5.55 13.46
C GLY A 114 -0.31 4.97 12.74
N ARG A 115 0.45 5.78 11.99
CA ARG A 115 1.66 5.31 11.29
C ARG A 115 2.80 4.91 12.24
N ASN A 116 2.78 5.40 13.48
CA ASN A 116 3.79 5.12 14.49
C ASN A 116 3.35 4.03 15.49
N ALA A 117 2.28 3.29 15.18
CA ALA A 117 1.78 2.16 15.99
C ALA A 117 2.00 0.82 15.26
N PRO A 118 2.47 -0.24 15.96
CA PRO A 118 2.90 -0.27 17.36
C PRO A 118 4.31 0.28 17.58
N GLY A 119 4.98 0.76 16.53
CA GLY A 119 6.31 1.35 16.60
C GLY A 119 6.53 2.35 15.47
N PRO A 120 7.66 3.08 15.48
CA PRO A 120 7.87 4.22 14.59
C PRO A 120 7.77 3.81 13.12
N ASP A 121 7.15 4.68 12.31
CA ASP A 121 7.09 4.49 10.87
C ASP A 121 8.50 4.41 10.27
N ARG A 122 8.65 3.49 9.32
CA ARG A 122 9.90 3.28 8.58
C ARG A 122 9.74 3.58 7.10
N PHE A 123 8.52 3.63 6.59
CA PHE A 123 8.25 3.71 5.15
C PHE A 123 8.47 5.11 4.60
N LEU A 124 8.17 6.19 5.35
CA LEU A 124 8.47 7.55 4.88
C LEU A 124 9.96 7.78 4.66
N LYS A 125 10.79 7.27 5.57
CA LYS A 125 12.26 7.39 5.48
C LYS A 125 12.83 6.68 4.25
N MET A 126 12.14 5.65 3.74
CA MET A 126 12.56 4.96 2.52
C MET A 126 12.53 5.85 1.28
N ASN A 127 11.76 6.94 1.30
CA ASN A 127 11.73 7.87 0.16
C ASN A 127 13.03 8.68 0.02
N ASP A 128 13.82 8.79 1.09
CA ASP A 128 15.08 9.53 1.11
C ASP A 128 16.32 8.61 1.01
N MET A 129 16.10 7.30 0.89
CA MET A 129 17.15 6.29 0.79
C MET A 129 17.65 6.16 -0.66
N SER A 130 18.94 5.87 -0.80
CA SER A 130 19.56 5.46 -2.05
C SER A 130 19.06 4.08 -2.51
N ASP A 131 19.23 3.76 -3.79
CA ASP A 131 18.85 2.45 -4.31
C ASP A 131 19.62 1.29 -3.67
N GLU A 132 20.89 1.51 -3.31
CA GLU A 132 21.70 0.57 -2.54
C GLU A 132 21.09 0.30 -1.15
N GLU A 133 20.74 1.34 -0.40
CA GLU A 133 20.09 1.22 0.92
C GLU A 133 18.74 0.51 0.82
N LEU A 134 17.94 0.81 -0.21
CA LEU A 134 16.66 0.15 -0.45
C LEU A 134 16.81 -1.33 -0.80
N LYS A 135 17.87 -1.72 -1.52
CA LYS A 135 18.18 -3.14 -1.79
C LYS A 135 18.57 -3.87 -0.51
N GLU A 136 19.33 -3.26 0.38
CA GLU A 136 19.68 -3.86 1.68
C GLU A 136 18.43 -4.09 2.55
N VAL A 137 17.55 -3.09 2.63
CA VAL A 137 16.26 -3.22 3.33
C VAL A 137 15.42 -4.34 2.70
N ALA A 138 15.31 -4.38 1.39
CA ALA A 138 14.54 -5.40 0.67
C ALA A 138 15.13 -6.82 0.88
N ALA A 139 16.45 -6.96 0.92
CA ALA A 139 17.10 -8.22 1.26
C ALA A 139 16.75 -8.66 2.68
N SER A 140 16.75 -7.75 3.65
CA SER A 140 16.39 -8.05 5.05
C SER A 140 14.91 -8.46 5.23
N LEU A 141 14.01 -7.85 4.47
CA LEU A 141 12.57 -8.13 4.50
C LEU A 141 12.18 -9.33 3.63
N GLY A 142 12.95 -9.62 2.58
CA GLY A 142 12.66 -10.65 1.58
C GLY A 142 13.05 -12.07 2.00
N THR A 143 14.02 -12.23 2.92
CA THR A 143 14.54 -13.56 3.27
C THR A 143 13.44 -14.51 3.74
N TRP A 144 12.56 -14.06 4.65
CA TRP A 144 11.50 -14.92 5.16
C TRP A 144 10.44 -15.26 4.10
N VAL A 145 10.17 -14.35 3.16
CA VAL A 145 9.23 -14.57 2.04
C VAL A 145 9.80 -15.57 1.07
N LEU A 146 11.06 -15.38 0.65
CA LEU A 146 11.75 -16.29 -0.26
C LEU A 146 11.91 -17.68 0.35
N ASP A 147 12.22 -17.77 1.65
CA ASP A 147 12.30 -19.05 2.36
C ASP A 147 10.92 -19.72 2.48
N ALA A 148 9.85 -18.95 2.70
CA ALA A 148 8.49 -19.48 2.69
C ALA A 148 8.09 -20.00 1.29
N MET A 149 8.44 -19.30 0.22
CA MET A 149 8.19 -19.72 -1.16
C MET A 149 8.96 -21.00 -1.51
N LYS A 150 10.24 -21.10 -1.11
CA LYS A 150 11.04 -22.33 -1.29
C LYS A 150 10.41 -23.53 -0.57
N ARG A 151 10.04 -23.36 0.70
CA ARG A 151 9.36 -24.42 1.47
C ARG A 151 8.05 -24.87 0.83
N ALA A 152 7.30 -23.94 0.22
CA ALA A 152 6.05 -24.26 -0.47
C ALA A 152 6.27 -24.95 -1.82
N ALA A 153 7.37 -24.67 -2.51
CA ALA A 153 7.72 -25.33 -3.78
C ALA A 153 8.28 -26.75 -3.59
N GLU A 154 8.82 -27.05 -2.41
CA GLU A 154 9.39 -28.35 -2.04
C GLU A 154 8.37 -29.30 -1.36
N ALA A 155 7.14 -28.84 -1.11
CA ALA A 155 6.05 -29.60 -0.47
C ALA A 155 5.05 -30.17 -1.48
#